data_AF-A0A7Y4R2X3-F1
#
_entry.id   AF-A0A7Y4R2X3-F1
#
_cell.length_a   1.000
_cell.length_b   1.000
_cell.length_c   1.000
_cell.angle_alpha   90.00
_cell.angle_beta   90.00
_cell.angle_gamma   90.00
#
_symmetry.space_group_name_H-M   'P 1'
#
loop_
_entity.id
_entity.type
_entity.pdbx_description
1 polymer ?
#
loop_
_entity_poly.entity_id
_entity_poly.type
_entity_poly.pdbx_seq_one_letter_code
_entity_poly.pdbx_strand_id
1 'polypeptide(L)'
;MNLSDARGNLDDQQLAEEAVLGNKQSLEKLIQRHYTFVYNVALKLVVDPSDAEDITQDALVKVITHLSQFKGVSSFRTWLYRIVVNHFMDMKRRKMEDVYVQFSSLVGNTTALENISEEETIGISEEEVEETRLMCTTGMLMCLTREQRLIYILGDVFEIDHTMGAELLSISPDNFRQRLSRTRRELQQFIHNRCGLINPANPCRCPKKTRLWIDQGLVNKEKLQFNIRYTHRMKEVANGFCDDDVKVALELKEKLYQNHPYQSGTREKQFLSDLLTRPELTKYLNWN
;
A
#
# COMPACT_ATOMS: atom_id res chain seq x y z
N MET A 1 -1.62 -44.93 -3.05
CA MET A 1 -2.75 -45.15 -3.97
C MET A 1 -3.90 -44.26 -3.52
N ASN A 2 -4.00 -43.07 -4.13
CA ASN A 2 -5.19 -42.22 -4.28
C ASN A 2 -4.77 -41.04 -5.17
N LEU A 3 -5.31 -41.00 -6.39
CA LEU A 3 -4.87 -40.15 -7.51
C LEU A 3 -5.61 -38.79 -7.55
N SER A 4 -5.99 -38.23 -6.39
CA SER A 4 -6.77 -36.98 -6.31
C SER A 4 -6.10 -35.80 -5.60
N ASP A 5 -4.89 -35.98 -5.03
CA ASP A 5 -4.19 -34.97 -4.22
C ASP A 5 -2.91 -34.40 -4.86
N ALA A 6 -2.72 -34.61 -6.17
CA ALA A 6 -1.55 -34.08 -6.91
C ALA A 6 -1.80 -32.74 -7.63
N ARG A 7 -2.86 -31.98 -7.26
CA ARG A 7 -3.03 -30.58 -7.68
C ARG A 7 -2.20 -29.67 -6.77
N GLY A 8 -0.88 -29.81 -6.92
CA GLY A 8 0.11 -28.95 -6.28
C GLY A 8 -0.22 -27.48 -6.53
N ASN A 9 0.09 -26.63 -5.55
CA ASN A 9 -0.19 -25.20 -5.55
C ASN A 9 0.41 -24.54 -6.81
N LEU A 10 -0.40 -24.36 -7.86
CA LEU A 10 0.04 -23.80 -9.14
C LEU A 10 0.75 -22.46 -8.92
N ASP A 11 1.84 -22.21 -9.63
CA ASP A 11 2.50 -20.90 -9.59
C ASP A 11 1.67 -19.84 -10.34
N ASP A 12 2.07 -18.57 -10.22
CA ASP A 12 1.31 -17.46 -10.81
C ASP A 12 1.27 -17.52 -12.34
N GLN A 13 2.29 -18.12 -12.97
CA GLN A 13 2.34 -18.27 -14.42
C GLN A 13 1.31 -19.32 -14.88
N GLN A 14 1.29 -20.49 -14.25
CA GLN A 14 0.32 -21.55 -14.53
C GLN A 14 -1.11 -21.07 -14.31
N LEU A 15 -1.36 -20.34 -13.22
CA LEU A 15 -2.68 -19.75 -12.97
C LEU A 15 -3.08 -18.74 -14.05
N ALA A 16 -2.14 -17.92 -14.53
CA ALA A 16 -2.40 -16.96 -15.60
C ALA A 16 -2.72 -17.67 -16.93
N GLU A 17 -1.97 -18.71 -17.29
CA GLU A 17 -2.21 -19.52 -18.49
C GLU A 17 -3.59 -20.17 -18.46
N GLU A 18 -3.95 -20.83 -17.36
CA GLU A 18 -5.27 -21.43 -17.20
C GLU A 18 -6.40 -20.39 -17.20
N ALA A 19 -6.19 -19.23 -16.59
CA ALA A 19 -7.17 -18.15 -16.55
C ALA A 19 -7.47 -17.60 -17.95
N VAL A 20 -6.46 -17.47 -18.82
CA VAL A 20 -6.62 -17.05 -20.23
C VAL A 20 -7.38 -18.09 -21.06
N LEU A 21 -7.27 -19.38 -20.69
CA LEU A 21 -8.05 -20.48 -21.27
C LEU A 21 -9.46 -20.60 -20.67
N GLY A 22 -9.85 -19.67 -19.79
CA GLY A 22 -11.19 -19.56 -19.24
C GLY A 22 -11.40 -20.24 -17.90
N ASN A 23 -10.35 -20.69 -17.20
CA ASN A 23 -10.48 -21.21 -15.85
C ASN A 23 -10.72 -20.09 -14.84
N LYS A 24 -12.00 -19.92 -14.45
CA LYS A 24 -12.46 -18.94 -13.45
C LYS A 24 -11.78 -19.11 -12.08
N GLN A 25 -11.56 -20.35 -11.63
CA GLN A 25 -10.93 -20.61 -10.33
C GLN A 25 -9.46 -20.20 -10.33
N SER A 26 -8.77 -20.38 -11.46
CA SER A 26 -7.37 -19.99 -11.59
C SER A 26 -7.22 -18.47 -11.64
N LEU A 27 -8.15 -17.77 -12.31
CA LEU A 27 -8.22 -16.30 -12.25
C LEU A 27 -8.46 -15.82 -10.82
N GLU A 28 -9.47 -16.35 -10.13
CA GLU A 28 -9.81 -15.94 -8.77
C GLU A 28 -8.61 -16.08 -7.84
N LYS A 29 -7.94 -17.24 -7.85
CA LYS A 29 -6.74 -17.49 -7.05
C LYS A 29 -5.60 -16.52 -7.40
N LEU A 30 -5.36 -16.29 -8.68
CA LEU A 30 -4.32 -15.38 -9.15
C LEU A 30 -4.57 -13.96 -8.64
N ILE A 31 -5.79 -13.44 -8.81
CA ILE A 31 -6.14 -12.08 -8.39
C ILE A 31 -6.14 -11.96 -6.88
N GLN A 32 -6.66 -12.95 -6.16
CA GLN A 32 -6.63 -13.00 -4.71
C GLN A 32 -5.20 -12.91 -4.16
N ARG A 33 -4.24 -13.64 -4.74
CA ARG A 33 -2.82 -13.62 -4.33
C ARG A 33 -2.20 -12.23 -4.37
N HIS A 34 -2.62 -11.38 -5.31
CA HIS A 34 -2.03 -10.05 -5.49
C HIS A 34 -2.89 -8.91 -4.95
N TYR A 35 -4.16 -9.15 -4.63
CA TYR A 35 -5.09 -8.12 -4.17
C TYR A 35 -4.55 -7.36 -2.96
N THR A 36 -4.17 -8.08 -1.91
CA THR A 36 -3.66 -7.49 -0.66
C THR A 36 -2.44 -6.60 -0.91
N PHE A 37 -1.56 -7.00 -1.82
CA PHE A 37 -0.38 -6.17 -2.15
C PHE A 37 -0.80 -4.86 -2.80
N VAL A 38 -1.61 -4.95 -3.85
CA VAL A 38 -2.07 -3.78 -4.61
C VAL A 38 -2.83 -2.82 -3.69
N TYR A 39 -3.67 -3.36 -2.81
CA TYR A 39 -4.37 -2.59 -1.79
C TYR A 39 -3.44 -1.87 -0.83
N ASN A 40 -2.40 -2.52 -0.32
CA ASN A 40 -1.47 -1.87 0.60
C ASN A 40 -0.60 -0.79 -0.05
N VAL A 41 -0.26 -0.95 -1.34
CA VAL A 41 0.35 0.14 -2.12
C VAL A 41 -0.64 1.29 -2.28
N ALA A 42 -1.88 1.01 -2.69
CA ALA A 42 -2.93 2.02 -2.87
C ALA A 42 -3.22 2.77 -1.56
N LEU A 43 -3.34 2.07 -0.43
CA LEU A 43 -3.60 2.65 0.88
C LEU A 43 -2.51 3.65 1.29
N LYS A 44 -1.23 3.31 1.05
CA LYS A 44 -0.13 4.25 1.31
C LYS A 44 -0.05 5.38 0.29
N LEU A 45 -0.58 5.15 -0.91
CA LEU A 45 -0.61 6.13 -1.98
C LEU A 45 -1.68 7.21 -1.71
N VAL A 46 -2.89 6.84 -1.29
CA VAL A 46 -4.02 7.78 -1.18
C VAL A 46 -4.48 8.05 0.25
N VAL A 47 -3.98 7.29 1.24
CA VAL A 47 -4.29 7.40 2.68
C VAL A 47 -5.73 7.01 3.01
N ASP A 48 -6.71 7.26 2.16
CA ASP A 48 -8.10 6.88 2.38
C ASP A 48 -8.37 5.40 2.02
N PRO A 49 -8.87 4.57 2.95
CA PRO A 49 -9.13 3.15 2.69
C PRO A 49 -10.20 2.88 1.62
N SER A 50 -11.22 3.75 1.49
CA SER A 50 -12.26 3.59 0.48
C SER A 50 -11.72 3.87 -0.92
N ASP A 51 -10.99 4.98 -1.09
CA ASP A 51 -10.31 5.28 -2.35
C ASP A 51 -9.28 4.20 -2.68
N ALA A 52 -8.54 3.69 -1.68
CA ALA A 52 -7.55 2.63 -1.87
C ALA A 52 -8.17 1.34 -2.42
N GLU A 53 -9.33 0.93 -1.90
CA GLU A 53 -10.09 -0.20 -2.42
C GLU A 53 -10.57 0.05 -3.86
N ASP A 54 -11.14 1.23 -4.15
CA ASP A 54 -11.65 1.55 -5.49
C ASP A 54 -10.52 1.48 -6.54
N ILE A 55 -9.38 2.12 -6.25
CA ILE A 55 -8.23 2.14 -7.17
C ILE A 55 -7.62 0.74 -7.30
N THR A 56 -7.59 -0.05 -6.22
CA THR A 56 -7.12 -1.45 -6.28
C THR A 56 -7.95 -2.25 -7.26
N GLN A 57 -9.28 -2.15 -7.17
CA GLN A 57 -10.19 -2.84 -8.06
C GLN A 57 -10.02 -2.37 -9.50
N ASP A 58 -9.93 -1.05 -9.74
CA ASP A 58 -9.69 -0.50 -11.07
C ASP A 58 -8.36 -1.01 -11.68
N ALA A 59 -7.30 -1.05 -10.87
CA ALA A 59 -6.00 -1.56 -11.30
C ALA A 59 -6.05 -3.05 -11.62
N LEU A 60 -6.71 -3.86 -10.79
CA LEU A 60 -6.86 -5.30 -11.02
C LEU A 60 -7.76 -5.60 -12.22
N VAL A 61 -8.80 -4.81 -12.48
CA VAL A 61 -9.58 -4.92 -13.73
C VAL A 61 -8.67 -4.66 -14.95
N LYS A 62 -7.78 -3.66 -14.90
CA LYS A 62 -6.78 -3.45 -15.96
C LYS A 62 -5.86 -4.67 -16.13
N VAL A 63 -5.37 -5.25 -15.04
CA VAL A 63 -4.54 -6.46 -15.09
C VAL A 63 -5.28 -7.60 -15.81
N ILE A 64 -6.53 -7.84 -15.44
CA ILE A 64 -7.34 -8.93 -16.00
C ILE A 64 -7.61 -8.72 -17.49
N THR A 65 -7.99 -7.50 -17.88
CA THR A 65 -8.24 -7.18 -19.29
C THR A 65 -7.00 -7.28 -20.18
N HIS A 66 -5.80 -7.19 -19.60
CA HIS A 66 -4.53 -7.35 -20.31
C HIS A 66 -3.91 -8.74 -20.13
N LEU A 67 -4.55 -9.66 -19.39
CA LEU A 67 -3.94 -10.93 -18.97
C LEU A 67 -3.47 -11.79 -20.16
N SER A 68 -4.21 -11.79 -21.27
CA SER A 68 -3.82 -12.50 -22.50
C SER A 68 -2.54 -11.98 -23.18
N GLN A 69 -2.09 -10.78 -22.79
CA GLN A 69 -0.84 -10.16 -23.24
C GLN A 69 0.35 -10.59 -22.40
N PHE A 70 0.15 -11.24 -21.24
CA PHE A 70 1.25 -11.80 -20.48
C PHE A 70 1.89 -12.96 -21.27
N LYS A 71 3.18 -12.81 -21.60
CA LYS A 71 3.96 -13.77 -22.41
C LYS A 71 5.04 -14.51 -21.63
N GLY A 72 5.08 -14.38 -20.30
CA GLY A 72 6.11 -15.04 -19.47
C GLY A 72 7.54 -14.52 -19.65
N VAL A 73 7.72 -13.34 -20.27
CA VAL A 73 9.06 -12.73 -20.46
C VAL A 73 9.65 -12.22 -19.14
N SER A 74 8.78 -11.81 -18.21
CA SER A 74 9.10 -11.47 -16.83
C SER A 74 8.27 -12.35 -15.90
N SER A 75 8.54 -12.31 -14.59
CA SER A 75 7.61 -12.87 -13.62
C SER A 75 6.23 -12.22 -13.77
N PHE A 76 5.16 -12.97 -13.46
CA PHE A 76 3.80 -12.43 -13.46
C PHE A 76 3.67 -11.22 -12.55
N ARG A 77 4.34 -11.27 -11.39
CA ARG A 77 4.36 -10.18 -10.42
C ARG A 77 4.94 -8.89 -11.00
N THR A 78 6.09 -8.96 -11.66
CA THR A 78 6.71 -7.80 -12.32
C THR A 78 5.77 -7.19 -13.37
N TRP A 79 5.15 -8.05 -14.18
CA TRP A 79 4.21 -7.64 -15.22
C TRP A 79 2.96 -6.95 -14.64
N LEU A 80 2.36 -7.55 -13.60
CA LEU A 80 1.21 -7.00 -12.88
C LEU A 80 1.55 -5.66 -12.23
N TYR A 81 2.69 -5.58 -11.56
CA TYR A 81 3.12 -4.37 -10.86
C TYR A 81 3.36 -3.21 -11.81
N ARG A 82 3.86 -3.46 -13.02
CA ARG A 82 4.00 -2.41 -14.04
C ARG A 82 2.64 -1.82 -14.43
N ILE A 83 1.61 -2.66 -14.60
CA ILE A 83 0.24 -2.19 -14.90
C ILE A 83 -0.31 -1.38 -13.73
N VAL A 84 -0.10 -1.85 -12.50
CA VAL A 84 -0.57 -1.20 -11.26
C VAL A 84 0.12 0.15 -11.05
N VAL A 85 1.44 0.21 -11.19
CA VAL A 85 2.22 1.46 -11.04
C VAL A 85 1.81 2.47 -12.10
N ASN A 86 1.65 2.06 -13.36
CA ASN A 86 1.15 2.94 -14.42
C ASN A 86 -0.27 3.43 -14.11
N HIS A 87 -1.16 2.55 -13.64
CA HIS A 87 -2.50 2.96 -13.23
C HIS A 87 -2.45 4.01 -12.11
N PHE A 88 -1.62 3.81 -11.09
CA PHE A 88 -1.45 4.74 -9.98
C PHE A 88 -0.85 6.07 -10.43
N MET A 89 0.07 6.07 -11.40
CA MET A 89 0.62 7.30 -11.97
C MET A 89 -0.45 8.10 -12.73
N ASP A 90 -1.26 7.42 -13.55
CA ASP A 90 -2.20 8.05 -14.48
C ASP A 90 -3.57 8.38 -13.90
N MET A 91 -3.93 7.79 -12.75
CA MET A 91 -5.24 8.03 -12.15
C MET A 91 -5.43 9.49 -11.73
N LYS A 92 -6.68 9.94 -11.71
CA LYS A 92 -7.02 11.27 -11.16
C LYS A 92 -6.57 11.38 -9.71
N ARG A 93 -6.20 12.61 -9.30
CA ARG A 93 -5.89 12.91 -7.90
C ARG A 93 -7.11 12.63 -7.03
N ARG A 94 -6.87 12.01 -5.88
CA ARG A 94 -7.89 11.77 -4.86
C ARG A 94 -7.91 12.91 -3.86
N LYS A 95 -9.01 13.00 -3.11
CA LYS A 95 -9.28 14.13 -2.19
C LYS A 95 -8.10 14.40 -1.26
N MET A 96 -7.51 13.37 -0.66
CA MET A 96 -6.39 13.51 0.27
C MET A 96 -5.12 14.05 -0.39
N GLU A 97 -4.94 13.82 -1.69
CA GLU A 97 -3.80 14.33 -2.44
C GLU A 97 -3.98 15.81 -2.80
N ASP A 98 -5.21 16.28 -2.99
CA ASP A 98 -5.51 17.68 -3.27
C ASP A 98 -5.55 18.53 -2.00
N VAL A 99 -6.03 17.95 -0.91
CA VAL A 99 -6.16 18.59 0.40
C VAL A 99 -4.82 18.56 1.18
N TYR A 100 -3.73 18.17 0.52
CA TYR A 100 -2.42 18.01 1.16
C TYR A 100 -1.97 19.24 1.96
N VAL A 101 -2.24 20.46 1.50
CA VAL A 101 -1.90 21.68 2.25
C VAL A 101 -2.60 21.70 3.61
N GLN A 102 -3.91 21.43 3.65
CA GLN A 102 -4.68 21.40 4.90
C GLN A 102 -4.28 20.20 5.77
N PHE A 103 -4.07 19.04 5.16
CA PHE A 103 -3.65 17.84 5.87
C PHE A 103 -2.22 17.97 6.43
N SER A 104 -1.30 18.63 5.73
CA SER A 104 0.05 18.92 6.22
C SER A 104 0.02 19.87 7.43
N SER A 105 -0.90 20.84 7.42
CA SER A 105 -1.19 21.68 8.57
C SER A 105 -1.78 20.87 9.71
N LEU A 106 -2.74 19.97 9.47
CA LEU A 106 -3.30 19.09 10.52
C LEU A 106 -2.27 18.10 11.08
N VAL A 107 -1.37 17.60 10.24
CA VAL A 107 -0.31 16.67 10.65
C VAL A 107 0.80 17.39 11.42
N GLY A 108 1.06 18.66 11.10
CA GLY A 108 2.12 19.49 11.66
C GLY A 108 1.66 20.61 12.59
N ASN A 109 0.39 20.68 13.00
CA ASN A 109 -0.11 21.72 13.92
C ASN A 109 0.39 21.43 15.34
N THR A 110 1.65 21.77 15.60
CA THR A 110 2.31 21.62 16.88
C THR A 110 1.65 22.51 17.95
N THR A 111 1.21 23.71 17.58
CA THR A 111 0.60 24.68 18.51
C THR A 111 -0.72 24.19 19.11
N ALA A 112 -1.56 23.50 18.33
CA ALA A 112 -2.80 22.92 18.88
C ALA A 112 -2.50 21.75 19.84
N LEU A 113 -1.40 21.01 19.60
CA LEU A 113 -1.00 19.87 20.43
C LEU A 113 -0.35 20.30 21.75
N GLU A 114 0.30 21.46 21.78
CA GLU A 114 0.89 22.03 23.00
C GLU A 114 -0.17 22.38 24.05
N ASN A 115 -1.37 22.77 23.59
CA ASN A 115 -2.48 23.15 24.46
C ASN A 115 -3.25 21.97 25.06
N ILE A 116 -3.03 20.74 24.57
CA ILE A 116 -3.69 19.54 25.08
C ILE A 116 -2.93 19.03 26.30
N SER A 117 -3.60 18.99 27.45
CA SER A 117 -3.04 18.48 28.70
C SER A 117 -2.93 16.95 28.70
N GLU A 118 -2.20 16.37 29.66
CA GLU A 118 -2.13 14.91 29.77
C GLU A 118 -3.46 14.32 30.26
N GLU A 119 -4.17 15.04 31.13
CA GLU A 119 -5.49 14.67 31.64
C GLU A 119 -6.52 14.55 30.51
N GLU A 120 -6.44 15.40 29.47
CA GLU A 120 -7.31 15.32 28.30
C GLU A 120 -7.07 14.07 27.45
N THR A 121 -5.98 13.34 27.65
CA THR A 121 -5.71 12.07 26.96
C THR A 121 -6.24 10.85 27.70
N ILE A 122 -6.80 11.02 28.91
CA ILE A 122 -7.38 9.94 29.70
C ILE A 122 -8.57 9.32 28.95
N GLY A 123 -8.63 7.99 28.94
CA GLY A 123 -9.70 7.25 28.27
C GLY A 123 -9.50 7.06 26.77
N ILE A 124 -8.37 7.51 26.21
CA ILE A 124 -7.95 7.14 24.87
C ILE A 124 -7.33 5.74 24.92
N SER A 125 -7.84 4.83 24.08
CA SER A 125 -7.32 3.46 24.02
C SER A 125 -6.05 3.37 23.17
N GLU A 126 -5.20 2.37 23.40
CA GLU A 126 -4.03 2.16 22.55
C GLU A 126 -4.42 1.88 21.08
N GLU A 127 -5.60 1.30 20.84
CA GLU A 127 -6.11 1.06 19.48
C GLU A 127 -6.40 2.39 18.75
N GLU A 128 -6.97 3.38 19.44
CA GLU A 128 -7.20 4.73 18.90
C GLU A 128 -5.88 5.48 18.66
N VAL A 129 -4.89 5.26 19.52
CA VAL A 129 -3.54 5.81 19.35
C VAL A 129 -2.84 5.20 18.14
N GLU A 130 -2.94 3.88 17.96
CA GLU A 130 -2.36 3.19 16.81
C GLU A 130 -3.06 3.58 15.51
N GLU A 131 -4.39 3.69 15.49
CA GLU A 131 -5.15 4.24 14.36
C GLU A 131 -4.61 5.60 13.91
N THR A 132 -4.46 6.51 14.88
CA THR A 132 -3.91 7.85 14.65
C THR A 132 -2.48 7.77 14.14
N ARG A 133 -1.65 6.91 14.74
CA ARG A 133 -0.24 6.72 14.37
C ARG A 133 -0.15 6.30 12.90
N LEU A 134 -0.91 5.28 12.50
CA LEU A 134 -0.91 4.74 11.14
C LEU A 134 -1.45 5.73 10.10
N MET A 135 -2.56 6.42 10.40
CA MET A 135 -3.10 7.45 9.51
C MET A 135 -2.14 8.63 9.39
N CYS A 136 -1.54 9.06 10.50
CA CYS A 136 -0.59 10.17 10.53
C CYS A 136 0.68 9.87 9.73
N THR A 137 1.31 8.73 9.96
CA THR A 137 2.57 8.37 9.29
C THR A 137 2.31 8.10 7.82
N THR A 138 1.24 7.37 7.46
CA THR A 138 0.83 7.16 6.06
C THR A 138 0.55 8.50 5.39
N GLY A 139 -0.15 9.40 6.07
CA GLY A 139 -0.40 10.75 5.60
C GLY A 139 0.84 11.63 5.41
N MET A 140 1.92 11.42 6.17
CA MET A 140 3.18 12.15 5.96
C MET A 140 3.79 11.87 4.57
N LEU A 141 3.48 10.73 3.95
CA LEU A 141 3.91 10.41 2.58
C LEU A 141 3.33 11.36 1.54
N MET A 142 2.27 12.11 1.88
CA MET A 142 1.69 13.11 1.00
C MET A 142 2.62 14.33 0.77
N CYS A 143 3.70 14.47 1.55
CA CYS A 143 4.74 15.47 1.27
C CYS A 143 5.50 15.22 -0.03
N LEU A 144 5.51 13.97 -0.46
CA LEU A 144 6.15 13.54 -1.69
C LEU A 144 5.19 13.72 -2.87
N THR A 145 5.76 14.02 -4.04
CA THR A 145 5.03 13.85 -5.30
C THR A 145 4.60 12.38 -5.45
N ARG A 146 3.58 12.12 -6.28
CA ARG A 146 3.06 10.76 -6.44
C ARG A 146 4.15 9.77 -6.90
N GLU A 147 4.98 10.18 -7.84
CA GLU A 147 6.11 9.39 -8.32
C GLU A 147 7.10 9.06 -7.19
N GLN A 148 7.51 10.08 -6.42
CA GLN A 148 8.38 9.88 -5.26
C GLN A 148 7.74 8.95 -4.22
N ARG A 149 6.43 9.10 -3.97
CA ARG A 149 5.69 8.25 -3.04
C ARG A 149 5.69 6.79 -3.48
N LEU A 150 5.46 6.52 -4.76
CA LEU A 150 5.54 5.17 -5.31
C LEU A 150 6.94 4.59 -5.20
N ILE A 151 7.97 5.39 -5.53
CA ILE A 151 9.38 4.99 -5.36
C ILE A 151 9.67 4.59 -3.91
N TYR A 152 9.21 5.39 -2.95
CA TYR A 152 9.38 5.11 -1.52
C TYR A 152 8.63 3.85 -1.08
N ILE A 153 7.36 3.72 -1.45
CA ILE A 153 6.54 2.57 -1.09
C ILE A 153 7.19 1.29 -1.65
N LEU A 154 7.55 1.28 -2.92
CA LEU A 154 8.14 0.11 -3.54
C LEU A 154 9.53 -0.21 -2.97
N GLY A 155 10.43 0.77 -2.91
CA GLY A 155 11.82 0.55 -2.54
C GLY A 155 12.08 0.39 -1.03
N ASP A 156 11.34 1.09 -0.17
CA ASP A 156 11.59 1.09 1.28
C ASP A 156 10.55 0.32 2.07
N VAL A 157 9.28 0.36 1.66
CA VAL A 157 8.21 -0.36 2.38
C VAL A 157 8.16 -1.82 1.96
N PHE A 158 8.24 -2.08 0.66
CA PHE A 158 8.21 -3.43 0.09
C PHE A 158 9.59 -4.00 -0.24
N GLU A 159 10.66 -3.22 -0.05
CA GLU A 159 12.06 -3.64 -0.24
C GLU A 159 12.35 -4.23 -1.63
N ILE A 160 11.66 -3.76 -2.68
CA ILE A 160 12.03 -4.17 -4.05
C ILE A 160 13.40 -3.60 -4.39
N ASP A 161 14.20 -4.38 -5.10
CA ASP A 161 15.51 -3.91 -5.55
C ASP A 161 15.40 -2.87 -6.67
N HIS A 162 16.51 -2.18 -6.88
CA HIS A 162 16.65 -1.14 -7.89
C HIS A 162 16.50 -1.61 -9.35
N THR A 163 16.72 -2.88 -9.66
CA THR A 163 16.52 -3.43 -11.00
C THR A 163 15.03 -3.61 -11.29
N MET A 164 14.30 -4.22 -10.35
CA MET A 164 12.85 -4.34 -10.44
C MET A 164 12.19 -2.96 -10.39
N GLY A 165 12.57 -2.10 -9.45
CA GLY A 165 12.01 -0.75 -9.35
C GLY A 165 12.23 0.10 -10.61
N ALA A 166 13.37 -0.07 -11.28
CA ALA A 166 13.66 0.55 -12.57
C ALA A 166 12.75 0.03 -13.68
N GLU A 167 12.53 -1.29 -13.76
CA GLU A 167 11.62 -1.89 -14.73
C GLU A 167 10.18 -1.40 -14.55
N LEU A 168 9.70 -1.35 -13.30
CA LEU A 168 8.33 -0.91 -12.99
C LEU A 168 8.07 0.53 -13.39
N LEU A 169 9.05 1.41 -13.21
CA LEU A 169 8.94 2.85 -13.52
C LEU A 169 9.50 3.22 -14.89
N SER A 170 9.96 2.25 -15.69
CA SER A 170 10.58 2.47 -17.00
C SER A 170 11.73 3.48 -16.99
N ILE A 171 12.62 3.36 -16.00
CA ILE A 171 13.84 4.18 -15.84
C ILE A 171 15.08 3.30 -15.68
N SER A 172 16.29 3.88 -15.70
CA SER A 172 17.52 3.12 -15.40
C SER A 172 17.63 2.78 -13.90
N PRO A 173 18.29 1.66 -13.53
CA PRO A 173 18.57 1.32 -12.11
C PRO A 173 19.27 2.42 -11.33
N ASP A 174 20.22 3.14 -11.95
CA ASP A 174 20.90 4.28 -11.32
C ASP A 174 19.96 5.43 -11.00
N ASN A 175 19.09 5.77 -11.94
CA ASN A 175 18.07 6.80 -11.75
C ASN A 175 17.10 6.42 -10.63
N PHE A 176 16.67 5.14 -10.55
CA PHE A 176 15.85 4.65 -9.44
C PHE A 176 16.55 4.85 -8.09
N ARG A 177 17.81 4.40 -7.96
CA ARG A 177 18.62 4.57 -6.73
C ARG A 177 18.76 6.03 -6.33
N GLN A 178 19.06 6.91 -7.28
CA GLN A 178 19.20 8.34 -7.01
C GLN A 178 17.87 8.99 -6.59
N ARG A 179 16.76 8.63 -7.24
CA ARG A 179 15.43 9.14 -6.88
C ARG A 179 15.02 8.65 -5.50
N LEU A 180 15.20 7.36 -5.19
CA LEU A 180 14.91 6.81 -3.86
C LEU A 180 15.72 7.51 -2.77
N SER A 181 17.02 7.70 -2.97
CA SER A 181 17.87 8.47 -2.04
C SER A 181 17.39 9.92 -1.82
N ARG A 182 16.94 10.60 -2.87
CA ARG A 182 16.37 11.96 -2.76
C ARG A 182 15.06 11.94 -1.99
N THR A 183 14.15 11.03 -2.34
CA THR A 183 12.86 10.85 -1.68
C THR A 183 13.02 10.57 -0.18
N ARG A 184 13.96 9.70 0.20
CA ARG A 184 14.25 9.41 1.62
C ARG A 184 14.63 10.67 2.38
N ARG A 185 15.54 11.49 1.83
CA ARG A 185 15.98 12.74 2.47
C ARG A 185 14.84 13.73 2.65
N GLU A 186 14.01 13.89 1.63
CA GLU A 186 12.84 14.78 1.67
C GLU A 186 11.83 14.35 2.74
N LEU A 187 11.47 13.07 2.76
CA LEU A 187 10.56 12.52 3.77
C LEU A 187 11.17 12.61 5.18
N GLN A 188 12.44 12.23 5.36
CA GLN A 188 13.12 12.32 6.65
C GLN A 188 13.12 13.75 7.19
N GLN A 189 13.44 14.74 6.35
CA GLN A 189 13.39 16.15 6.74
C GLN A 189 11.97 16.58 7.12
N PHE A 190 10.96 16.15 6.35
CA PHE A 190 9.56 16.47 6.63
C PHE A 190 9.09 15.92 7.99
N ILE A 191 9.41 14.65 8.27
CA ILE A 191 8.99 13.96 9.51
C ILE A 191 9.79 14.48 10.72
N HIS A 192 11.09 14.70 10.57
CA HIS A 192 11.97 15.15 11.66
C HIS A 192 11.50 16.45 12.31
N ASN A 193 10.93 17.37 11.52
CA ASN A 193 10.46 18.67 12.01
C ASN A 193 9.04 18.63 12.62
N ARG A 194 8.38 17.47 12.67
CA ARG A 194 6.95 17.37 13.06
C ARG A 194 6.64 16.25 14.05
N CYS A 195 7.29 15.10 13.91
CA CYS A 195 6.93 13.90 14.65
C CYS A 195 7.76 13.77 15.94
N GLY A 196 7.09 13.66 17.08
CA GLY A 196 7.75 13.39 18.37
C GLY A 196 8.36 11.99 18.47
N LEU A 197 7.89 11.03 17.67
CA LEU A 197 8.48 9.69 17.61
C LEU A 197 9.87 9.69 16.93
N ILE A 198 10.11 10.64 16.02
CA ILE A 198 11.37 10.75 15.28
C ILE A 198 12.32 11.76 15.93
N ASN A 199 11.78 12.89 16.41
CA ASN A 199 12.54 13.88 17.14
C ASN A 199 11.78 14.23 18.44
N PRO A 200 12.27 13.77 19.60
CA PRO A 200 11.63 14.00 20.90
C PRO A 200 11.42 15.48 21.27
N ALA A 201 12.20 16.39 20.67
CA ALA A 201 12.07 17.83 20.86
C ALA A 201 10.77 18.41 20.27
N ASN A 202 10.13 17.70 19.32
CA ASN A 202 8.83 18.11 18.82
C ASN A 202 7.75 17.89 19.89
N PRO A 203 6.75 18.78 20.02
CA PRO A 203 5.68 18.66 21.01
C PRO A 203 4.67 17.55 20.69
N CYS A 204 4.64 17.07 19.44
CA CYS A 204 3.69 16.05 19.02
C CYS A 204 3.82 14.75 19.84
N ARG A 205 2.71 14.28 20.43
CA ARG A 205 2.59 12.96 21.05
C ARG A 205 1.34 12.27 20.50
N CYS A 206 1.45 10.99 20.15
CA CYS A 206 0.33 10.27 19.52
C CYS A 206 -0.97 10.38 20.33
N PRO A 207 -1.01 10.17 21.67
CA PRO A 207 -2.24 10.32 22.45
C PRO A 207 -2.87 11.71 22.36
N LYS A 208 -2.08 12.79 22.44
CA LYS A 208 -2.58 14.17 22.28
C LYS A 208 -3.16 14.38 20.89
N LYS A 209 -2.49 13.86 19.86
CA LYS A 209 -2.97 13.95 18.48
C LYS A 209 -4.23 13.14 18.25
N THR A 210 -4.33 11.97 18.87
CA THR A 210 -5.53 11.13 18.87
C THR A 210 -6.70 11.88 19.48
N ARG A 211 -6.48 12.54 20.62
CA ARG A 211 -7.53 13.37 21.26
C ARG A 211 -8.10 14.40 20.29
N LEU A 212 -7.21 15.17 19.67
CA LEU A 212 -7.55 16.20 18.69
C LEU A 212 -8.29 15.63 17.48
N TRP A 213 -7.83 14.49 16.96
CA TRP A 213 -8.40 13.88 15.76
C TRP A 213 -9.74 13.20 16.02
N ILE A 214 -10.00 12.72 17.24
CA ILE A 214 -11.34 12.32 17.68
C ILE A 214 -12.28 13.53 17.66
N ASP A 215 -11.87 14.67 18.24
CA ASP A 215 -12.70 15.88 18.27
C ASP A 215 -13.01 16.43 16.87
N GLN A 216 -12.07 16.27 15.94
CA GLN A 216 -12.23 16.68 14.55
C GLN A 216 -12.97 15.65 13.68
N GLY A 217 -13.35 14.49 14.24
CA GLY A 217 -13.99 13.40 13.51
C GLY A 217 -13.08 12.69 12.51
N LEU A 218 -11.77 12.90 12.58
CA LEU A 218 -10.77 12.20 11.76
C LEU A 218 -10.51 10.78 12.27
N VAL A 219 -10.68 10.53 13.58
CA VAL A 219 -10.63 9.20 14.19
C VAL A 219 -12.01 8.86 14.72
N ASN A 220 -12.62 7.82 14.14
CA ASN A 220 -13.91 7.30 14.60
C ASN A 220 -13.70 6.14 15.58
N LYS A 221 -14.00 6.36 16.86
CA LYS A 221 -13.86 5.35 17.93
C LYS A 221 -14.69 4.07 17.68
N GLU A 222 -15.82 4.20 17.00
CA GLU A 222 -16.71 3.07 16.70
C GLU A 222 -16.27 2.32 15.43
N LYS A 223 -15.43 2.94 14.60
CA LYS A 223 -15.02 2.41 13.30
C LYS A 223 -13.59 2.84 12.94
N LEU A 224 -12.62 2.16 13.53
CA LEU A 224 -11.21 2.28 13.15
C LEU A 224 -10.99 1.71 11.73
N GLN A 225 -10.19 2.40 10.92
CA GLN A 225 -9.99 2.09 9.50
C GLN A 225 -8.55 1.67 9.17
N PHE A 226 -7.55 2.09 9.95
CA PHE A 226 -6.13 1.86 9.69
C PHE A 226 -5.49 0.82 10.61
N ASN A 227 -6.01 0.57 11.81
CA ASN A 227 -5.54 -0.51 12.68
C ASN A 227 -6.52 -1.71 12.70
N ILE A 228 -7.08 -2.06 11.54
CA ILE A 228 -7.95 -3.23 11.41
C ILE A 228 -7.15 -4.53 11.60
N ARG A 229 -7.81 -5.60 12.08
CA ARG A 229 -7.17 -6.91 12.33
C ARG A 229 -6.31 -7.35 11.14
N TYR A 230 -5.03 -7.61 11.39
CA TYR A 230 -4.05 -8.07 10.41
C TYR A 230 -3.24 -9.22 11.00
N THR A 231 -2.72 -10.11 10.14
CA THR A 231 -1.86 -11.23 10.55
C THR A 231 -0.37 -10.97 10.30
N HIS A 232 -0.05 -9.99 9.45
CA HIS A 232 1.32 -9.69 9.03
C HIS A 232 1.61 -8.18 9.04
N ARG A 233 2.88 -7.84 9.29
CA ARG A 233 3.44 -6.50 9.05
C ARG A 233 4.09 -6.44 7.67
N MET A 234 4.25 -5.23 7.14
CA MET A 234 4.87 -5.02 5.82
C MET A 234 6.24 -5.70 5.68
N LYS A 235 7.12 -5.61 6.69
CA LYS A 235 8.44 -6.27 6.66
C LYS A 235 8.39 -7.81 6.55
N GLU A 236 7.31 -8.43 7.02
CA GLU A 236 7.19 -9.89 7.04
C GLU A 236 6.84 -10.42 5.65
N VAL A 237 6.20 -9.58 4.83
CA VAL A 237 5.88 -9.87 3.42
C VAL A 237 6.92 -9.29 2.46
N ALA A 238 7.68 -8.26 2.86
CA ALA A 238 8.69 -7.58 2.06
C ALA A 238 9.75 -8.56 1.47
N ASN A 239 10.22 -9.51 2.28
CA ASN A 239 11.23 -10.51 1.86
C ASN A 239 10.79 -11.36 0.64
N GLY A 240 9.50 -11.44 0.35
CA GLY A 240 9.02 -12.17 -0.81
C GLY A 240 9.21 -11.42 -2.13
N PHE A 241 9.59 -10.13 -2.10
CA PHE A 241 9.68 -9.25 -3.29
C PHE A 241 11.10 -8.96 -3.78
N CYS A 242 12.13 -9.31 -3.00
CA CYS A 242 13.53 -9.25 -3.44
C CYS A 242 13.99 -10.63 -3.92
N ASP A 243 14.85 -10.68 -4.94
CA ASP A 243 15.72 -11.84 -5.10
C ASP A 243 16.66 -11.93 -3.88
N ASP A 244 16.90 -13.15 -3.38
CA ASP A 244 17.60 -13.42 -2.12
C ASP A 244 18.99 -12.73 -1.99
N ASP A 245 19.57 -12.31 -3.11
CA ASP A 245 20.92 -11.77 -3.22
C ASP A 245 21.04 -10.24 -3.01
N VAL A 246 19.94 -9.49 -2.84
CA VAL A 246 19.99 -8.01 -2.74
C VAL A 246 19.29 -7.47 -1.49
N LYS A 247 19.87 -7.72 -0.32
CA LYS A 247 19.46 -7.04 0.93
C LYS A 247 20.19 -5.72 1.11
N VAL A 248 19.52 -4.60 0.86
CA VAL A 248 19.98 -3.28 1.30
C VAL A 248 19.57 -3.09 2.76
N ALA A 249 20.55 -3.08 3.66
CA ALA A 249 20.30 -2.78 5.07
C ALA A 249 19.84 -1.32 5.22
N LEU A 250 18.54 -1.12 5.44
CA LEU A 250 17.96 0.15 5.88
C LEU A 250 18.26 0.36 7.37
N GLU A 251 18.61 1.59 7.76
CA GLU A 251 18.87 1.94 9.16
C GLU A 251 17.59 1.87 10.00
N LEU A 252 17.74 1.67 11.31
CA LEU A 252 16.62 1.49 12.27
C LEU A 252 15.56 2.61 12.21
N LYS A 253 15.93 3.82 11.79
CA LYS A 253 15.04 5.00 11.63
C LYS A 253 14.07 4.87 10.46
N GLU A 254 14.34 4.00 9.49
CA GLU A 254 13.55 3.86 8.25
C GLU A 254 12.45 2.79 8.36
N LYS A 255 12.37 2.07 9.48
CA LYS A 255 11.41 0.97 9.69
C LYS A 255 10.02 1.40 10.16
N LEU A 256 9.72 2.70 10.17
CA LEU A 256 8.41 3.21 10.59
C LEU A 256 7.29 2.58 9.78
N TYR A 257 7.39 2.66 8.46
CA TYR A 257 6.37 2.17 7.53
C TYR A 257 6.40 0.65 7.37
N GLN A 258 7.57 0.03 7.56
CA GLN A 258 7.74 -1.43 7.52
C GLN A 258 7.05 -2.15 8.69
N ASN A 259 6.82 -1.45 9.81
CA ASN A 259 6.07 -1.98 10.93
C ASN A 259 4.55 -1.75 10.80
N HIS A 260 4.07 -1.04 9.78
CA HIS A 260 2.63 -0.89 9.56
C HIS A 260 1.98 -2.25 9.29
N PRO A 261 0.68 -2.39 9.62
CA PRO A 261 -0.14 -3.52 9.22
C PRO A 261 -0.09 -3.77 7.70
N TYR A 262 -0.06 -5.05 7.32
CA TYR A 262 -0.35 -5.51 5.96
C TYR A 262 -1.79 -6.03 5.92
N GLN A 263 -2.67 -5.25 5.29
CA GLN A 263 -4.12 -5.39 5.47
C GLN A 263 -4.81 -5.91 4.22
N SER A 264 -5.83 -6.74 4.40
CA SER A 264 -6.79 -7.02 3.33
C SER A 264 -7.81 -5.89 3.24
N GLY A 265 -8.17 -5.51 2.01
CA GLY A 265 -9.30 -4.61 1.77
C GLY A 265 -10.60 -5.26 2.25
N THR A 266 -11.48 -4.47 2.85
CA THR A 266 -12.78 -4.94 3.36
C THR A 266 -13.69 -5.44 2.24
N ARG A 267 -13.53 -4.91 1.02
CA ARG A 267 -14.28 -5.31 -0.18
C ARG A 267 -13.62 -6.41 -1.03
N GLU A 268 -12.53 -7.03 -0.58
CA GLU A 268 -11.82 -8.08 -1.35
C GLU A 268 -12.74 -9.23 -1.80
N LYS A 269 -13.46 -9.84 -0.85
CA LYS A 269 -14.35 -10.98 -1.15
C LYS A 269 -15.50 -10.61 -2.09
N GLN A 270 -16.09 -9.45 -1.87
CA GLN A 270 -17.16 -8.94 -2.73
C GLN A 270 -16.62 -8.71 -4.14
N PHE A 271 -15.47 -8.06 -4.27
CA PHE A 271 -14.82 -7.84 -5.55
C PHE A 271 -14.55 -9.16 -6.31
N LEU A 272 -14.00 -10.17 -5.64
CA LEU A 272 -13.72 -11.48 -6.26
C LEU A 272 -15.00 -12.18 -6.73
N SER A 273 -16.08 -12.13 -5.93
CA SER A 273 -17.39 -12.67 -6.31
C SER A 273 -17.96 -11.95 -7.53
N ASP A 274 -17.96 -10.62 -7.50
CA ASP A 274 -18.48 -9.79 -8.60
C ASP A 274 -17.66 -10.00 -9.87
N LEU A 275 -16.33 -10.15 -9.74
CA LEU A 275 -15.41 -10.35 -10.85
C LEU A 275 -15.82 -11.52 -11.74
N LEU A 276 -16.16 -12.68 -11.17
CA LEU A 276 -16.48 -13.89 -11.92
C LEU A 276 -17.83 -13.85 -12.66
N THR A 277 -18.63 -12.82 -12.39
CA THR A 277 -19.96 -12.61 -12.98
C THR A 277 -20.00 -11.44 -13.97
N ARG A 278 -18.92 -10.67 -14.11
CA ARG A 278 -18.83 -9.53 -15.03
C ARG A 278 -18.89 -9.98 -16.50
N PRO A 279 -19.94 -9.64 -17.26
CA PRO A 279 -20.06 -10.03 -18.67
C PRO A 279 -18.95 -9.43 -19.54
N GLU A 280 -18.39 -8.28 -19.14
CA GLU A 280 -17.35 -7.59 -19.90
C GLU A 280 -16.02 -8.35 -19.91
N LEU A 281 -15.82 -9.32 -19.01
CA LEU A 281 -14.61 -10.12 -18.93
C LEU A 281 -14.63 -11.32 -19.88
N THR A 282 -15.82 -11.74 -20.33
CA THR A 282 -16.00 -12.85 -21.27
C THR A 282 -15.21 -12.65 -22.56
N LYS A 283 -15.16 -11.41 -23.07
CA LYS A 283 -14.39 -11.04 -24.29
C LYS A 283 -12.87 -11.11 -24.13
N TYR A 284 -12.36 -11.12 -22.90
CA TYR A 284 -10.90 -11.08 -22.65
C TYR A 284 -10.33 -12.43 -22.21
N LEU A 285 -11.17 -13.34 -21.70
CA LEU A 285 -10.73 -14.56 -21.01
C LEU A 285 -11.30 -15.86 -21.58
N ASN A 286 -11.82 -15.86 -22.81
CA ASN A 286 -12.42 -17.05 -23.46
C ASN A 286 -13.46 -17.76 -22.58
N TRP A 287 -14.24 -17.00 -21.80
CA TRP A 287 -15.33 -17.60 -21.04
C TRP A 287 -16.48 -17.95 -21.99
N ASN A 288 -16.95 -19.20 -21.94
CA ASN A 288 -18.19 -19.63 -22.60
C ASN A 288 -19.39 -19.39 -21.67
#